data_AF-A0A094E5S1-F1
#
_entry.id   AF-A0A094E5S1-F1
#
_cell.length_a   1.000
_cell.length_b   1.000
_cell.length_c   1.000
_cell.angle_alpha   90.00
_cell.angle_beta   90.00
_cell.angle_gamma   90.00
#
_symmetry.space_group_name_H-M   'P 1'
#
loop_
_entity.id
_entity.type
_entity.pdbx_description
1 polymer ?
#
loop_
_entity_poly.entity_id
_entity_poly.type
_entity_poly.pdbx_seq_one_letter_code
_entity_poly.pdbx_strand_id
1 'polypeptide(L)'
;MADPLSSTAASIVSITVPALHGARLLLNDLHNIVDAPKAIATVKEDIQSVEIALEGLKAVPSSEWDSLGEEVANGSKLTVMTCAKACESFRQDLQQWTRHSGDGNLSWRDRANVGFFKQERINLLSQQLRNCKATVSMTVSIATLHSSIRHGHTTEDLRDNILKEDKGMAAAIAARDVQIMELQHRTRELLVADTPSDLGRDKAELLDQINQQLTALAASRKVLEGLISKSRERTLVKVTNVRMSEGGRVVAGLVNTQGNTPMHISSLTLSKQHPAGNASPGSPRA
;
A
#
# COMPACT_ATOMS: atom_id res chain seq x y z
N MET A 1 27.85 20.48 -0.62
CA MET A 1 27.34 19.45 0.30
C MET A 1 25.92 19.84 0.64
N ALA A 2 24.95 19.21 0.00
CA ALA A 2 23.54 19.28 0.34
C ALA A 2 23.14 17.83 0.54
N ASP A 3 22.80 17.47 1.77
CA ASP A 3 22.09 16.21 2.01
C ASP A 3 20.70 16.40 1.40
N PRO A 4 20.39 15.72 0.28
CA PRO A 4 19.09 15.86 -0.34
C PRO A 4 18.17 14.99 0.52
N LEU A 5 17.33 15.62 1.33
CA LEU A 5 16.12 14.97 1.83
C LEU A 5 15.49 14.26 0.63
N SER A 6 15.50 12.92 0.63
CA SER A 6 15.13 12.09 -0.52
C SER A 6 13.94 12.70 -1.25
N SER A 7 14.18 13.20 -2.47
CA SER A 7 13.21 13.96 -3.30
C SER A 7 11.86 13.24 -3.40
N THR A 8 11.93 11.90 -3.35
CA THR A 8 10.80 11.00 -3.37
C THR A 8 9.95 11.07 -2.10
N ALA A 9 10.57 11.01 -0.92
CA ALA A 9 9.85 11.06 0.36
C ALA A 9 9.19 12.44 0.58
N ALA A 10 9.91 13.52 0.27
CA ALA A 10 9.36 14.87 0.31
C ALA A 10 8.16 15.02 -0.64
N SER A 11 8.23 14.40 -1.83
CA SER A 11 7.12 14.40 -2.78
C SER A 11 5.91 13.59 -2.33
N ILE A 12 6.07 12.55 -1.51
CA ILE A 12 4.93 11.78 -1.00
C ILE A 12 4.22 12.57 0.09
N VAL A 13 4.97 13.10 1.05
CA VAL A 13 4.41 13.92 2.14
C VAL A 13 3.67 15.15 1.59
N SER A 14 4.20 15.80 0.54
CA SER A 14 3.57 16.98 -0.07
C SER A 14 2.20 16.70 -0.68
N ILE A 15 1.89 15.45 -1.02
CA ILE A 15 0.60 15.03 -1.58
C ILE A 15 -0.29 14.39 -0.52
N THR A 16 0.28 13.63 0.41
CA THR A 16 -0.47 12.97 1.48
C THR A 16 -1.20 13.97 2.37
N VAL A 17 -0.55 15.09 2.73
CA VAL A 17 -1.17 16.12 3.58
C VAL A 17 -2.41 16.76 2.95
N PRO A 18 -2.37 17.30 1.72
CA PRO A 18 -3.57 17.84 1.08
C PRO A 18 -4.62 16.74 0.79
N ALA A 19 -4.21 15.52 0.45
CA ALA A 19 -5.14 14.40 0.27
C ALA A 19 -5.92 14.09 1.56
N LEU A 20 -5.22 14.05 2.69
CA LEU A 20 -5.81 13.86 4.02
C LEU A 20 -6.80 14.98 4.36
N HIS A 21 -6.44 16.23 4.07
CA HIS A 21 -7.34 17.36 4.27
C HIS A 21 -8.61 17.25 3.41
N GLY A 22 -8.47 16.93 2.12
CA GLY A 22 -9.60 16.73 1.22
C GLY A 22 -10.54 15.60 1.66
N ALA A 23 -9.97 14.47 2.11
CA ALA A 23 -10.73 13.36 2.67
C ALA A 23 -11.54 13.77 3.91
N ARG A 24 -10.93 14.52 4.84
CA ARG A 24 -11.62 15.07 6.03
C ARG A 24 -12.74 16.03 5.68
N LEU A 25 -12.53 16.91 4.70
CA LEU A 25 -13.55 17.83 4.23
C LEU A 25 -14.75 17.08 3.66
N LEU A 26 -14.53 16.06 2.82
CA LEU A 26 -15.61 15.22 2.32
C LEU A 26 -16.32 14.47 3.45
N LEU A 27 -15.57 13.92 4.42
CA LEU A 27 -16.16 13.24 5.57
C LEU A 27 -17.07 14.17 6.38
N ASN A 28 -16.68 15.42 6.58
CA ASN A 28 -17.50 16.43 7.26
C ASN A 28 -18.76 16.75 6.46
N ASP A 29 -18.64 16.95 5.15
CA ASP A 29 -19.78 17.21 4.27
C ASP A 29 -20.78 16.04 4.32
N LEU A 30 -20.29 14.79 4.36
CA LEU A 30 -21.14 13.61 4.50
C LEU A 30 -21.78 13.49 5.89
N HIS A 31 -21.10 13.90 6.97
CA HIS A 31 -21.69 13.90 8.31
C HIS A 31 -22.87 14.84 8.44
N ASN A 32 -22.86 15.96 7.71
CA ASN A 32 -23.94 16.93 7.69
C ASN A 32 -25.21 16.42 6.97
N ILE A 33 -25.18 15.21 6.43
CA ILE A 33 -26.33 14.57 5.76
C ILE A 33 -27.12 13.76 6.79
N VAL A 34 -28.27 14.31 7.19
CA VAL A 34 -29.16 13.79 8.24
C VAL A 34 -29.85 12.47 7.84
N ASP A 35 -30.15 12.27 6.55
CA ASP A 35 -30.83 11.07 6.01
C ASP A 35 -30.02 10.39 4.89
N ALA A 36 -28.79 9.98 5.21
CA ALA A 36 -27.90 9.37 4.24
C ALA A 36 -28.31 7.91 3.90
N PRO A 37 -28.40 7.52 2.61
CA PRO A 37 -28.62 6.12 2.24
C PRO A 37 -27.44 5.24 2.69
N LYS A 38 -27.68 3.93 2.85
CA LYS A 38 -26.66 2.96 3.31
C LYS A 38 -25.33 3.06 2.55
N ALA A 39 -25.38 3.33 1.24
CA ALA A 39 -24.19 3.48 0.42
C ALA A 39 -23.29 4.65 0.87
N ILE A 40 -23.86 5.71 1.45
CA ILE A 40 -23.11 6.84 2.00
C ILE A 40 -22.51 6.54 3.37
N ALA A 41 -23.20 5.76 4.20
CA ALA A 41 -22.60 5.24 5.43
C ALA A 41 -21.33 4.44 5.11
N THR A 42 -21.40 3.59 4.07
CA THR A 42 -20.22 2.86 3.57
C THR A 42 -19.10 3.78 3.09
N VAL A 43 -19.41 4.84 2.34
CA VAL A 43 -18.39 5.83 1.92
C VAL A 43 -17.76 6.54 3.13
N LYS A 44 -18.53 6.87 4.18
CA LYS A 44 -17.97 7.46 5.42
C LYS A 44 -16.93 6.54 6.06
N GLU A 45 -17.26 5.26 6.22
CA GLU A 45 -16.35 4.24 6.77
C GLU A 45 -15.10 4.05 5.90
N ASP A 46 -15.27 4.05 4.58
CA ASP A 46 -14.17 3.94 3.63
C ASP A 46 -13.25 5.17 3.70
N ILE A 47 -13.79 6.38 3.83
CA ILE A 47 -12.99 7.62 3.98
C ILE A 47 -12.23 7.63 5.30
N GLN A 48 -12.87 7.25 6.41
CA GLN A 48 -12.20 7.13 7.71
C GLN A 48 -11.05 6.13 7.65
N SER A 49 -11.25 5.00 6.97
CA SER A 49 -10.21 4.01 6.75
C SER A 49 -9.04 4.56 5.92
N VAL A 50 -9.32 5.36 4.89
CA VAL A 50 -8.31 6.05 4.10
C VAL A 50 -7.56 7.08 4.93
N GLU A 51 -8.24 7.85 5.78
CA GLU A 51 -7.62 8.83 6.68
C GLU A 51 -6.55 8.18 7.57
N ILE A 52 -6.90 7.08 8.23
CA ILE A 52 -5.98 6.30 9.07
C ILE A 52 -4.78 5.80 8.25
N ALA A 53 -5.03 5.28 7.04
CA ALA A 53 -3.96 4.80 6.17
C ALA A 53 -3.01 5.93 5.74
N LEU A 54 -3.56 7.11 5.39
CA LEU A 54 -2.77 8.29 5.00
C LEU A 54 -1.96 8.86 6.17
N GLU A 55 -2.47 8.85 7.40
CA GLU A 55 -1.68 9.21 8.59
C GLU A 55 -0.52 8.23 8.81
N GLY A 56 -0.76 6.92 8.64
CA GLY A 56 0.30 5.92 8.67
C GLY A 56 1.37 6.17 7.59
N LEU A 57 0.94 6.54 6.38
CA LEU A 57 1.84 6.85 5.27
C LEU A 57 2.71 8.07 5.54
N LYS A 58 2.13 9.10 6.15
CA LYS A 58 2.82 10.34 6.54
C LYS A 58 3.91 10.07 7.59
N ALA A 59 3.71 9.06 8.44
CA ALA A 59 4.68 8.67 9.46
C ALA A 59 5.87 7.85 8.93
N VAL A 60 5.86 7.43 7.65
CA VAL A 60 6.96 6.66 7.05
C VAL A 60 8.19 7.55 6.86
N PRO A 61 9.36 7.21 7.43
CA PRO A 61 10.56 8.03 7.30
C PRO A 61 11.15 7.97 5.89
N SER A 62 11.85 9.02 5.47
CA SER A 62 12.45 9.12 4.13
C SER A 62 13.40 7.96 3.80
N SER A 63 14.15 7.49 4.80
CA SER A 63 15.08 6.36 4.67
C SER A 63 14.40 5.02 4.34
N GLU A 64 13.10 4.89 4.62
CA GLU A 64 12.33 3.70 4.26
C GLU A 64 11.80 3.80 2.84
N TRP A 65 11.42 4.98 2.36
CA TRP A 65 11.07 5.21 0.96
C TRP A 65 12.22 4.88 0.01
N ASP A 66 13.45 5.24 0.38
CA ASP A 66 14.65 4.85 -0.37
C ASP A 66 14.82 3.32 -0.44
N SER A 67 14.41 2.61 0.61
CA SER A 67 14.50 1.15 0.68
C SER A 67 13.41 0.42 -0.11
N LEU A 68 12.24 1.04 -0.24
CA LEU A 68 11.13 0.53 -1.04
C LEU A 68 11.39 0.74 -2.54
N GLY A 69 12.23 1.71 -2.88
CA GLY A 69 12.60 2.03 -4.26
C GLY A 69 11.61 2.95 -4.95
N GLU A 70 12.09 3.55 -6.04
CA GLU A 70 11.38 4.60 -6.77
C GLU A 70 10.04 4.13 -7.35
N GLU A 71 9.95 2.88 -7.80
CA GLU A 71 8.73 2.34 -8.39
C GLU A 71 7.57 2.28 -7.39
N VAL A 72 7.81 1.72 -6.21
CA VAL A 72 6.82 1.67 -5.12
C VAL A 72 6.43 3.09 -4.72
N ALA A 73 7.41 3.96 -4.56
CA ALA A 73 7.18 5.33 -4.12
C ALA A 73 6.35 6.16 -5.12
N ASN A 74 6.68 6.09 -6.42
CA ASN A 74 5.95 6.76 -7.49
C ASN A 74 4.53 6.17 -7.66
N GLY A 75 4.40 4.85 -7.53
CA GLY A 75 3.10 4.18 -7.53
C GLY A 75 2.24 4.62 -6.35
N SER A 76 2.77 4.63 -5.13
CA SER A 76 2.06 5.09 -3.92
C SER A 76 1.63 6.55 -4.06
N LYS A 77 2.50 7.41 -4.57
CA LYS A 77 2.17 8.80 -4.91
C LYS A 77 0.98 8.88 -5.85
N LEU A 78 1.00 8.15 -6.96
CA LEU A 78 -0.09 8.15 -7.95
C LEU A 78 -1.40 7.59 -7.36
N THR A 79 -1.33 6.56 -6.52
CA THR A 79 -2.49 6.01 -5.80
C THR A 79 -3.11 7.08 -4.87
N VAL A 80 -2.30 7.76 -4.07
CA VAL A 80 -2.78 8.82 -3.17
C VAL A 80 -3.35 10.00 -3.95
N MET A 81 -2.67 10.46 -5.01
CA MET A 81 -3.16 11.54 -5.87
C MET A 81 -4.52 11.21 -6.47
N THR A 82 -4.69 10.00 -7.01
CA THR A 82 -5.95 9.61 -7.65
C THR A 82 -7.07 9.47 -6.63
N CYS A 83 -6.77 8.95 -5.43
CA CYS A 83 -7.72 8.91 -4.32
C CYS A 83 -8.16 10.32 -3.89
N ALA A 84 -7.21 11.25 -3.74
CA ALA A 84 -7.51 12.63 -3.39
C ALA A 84 -8.41 13.30 -4.45
N LYS A 85 -8.10 13.08 -5.73
CA LYS A 85 -8.90 13.59 -6.86
C LYS A 85 -10.32 13.02 -6.83
N ALA A 86 -10.46 11.73 -6.52
CA ALA A 86 -11.77 11.08 -6.40
C ALA A 86 -12.60 11.66 -5.25
N CYS A 87 -11.99 11.86 -4.08
CA CYS A 87 -12.64 12.52 -2.95
C CYS A 87 -13.12 13.94 -3.33
N GLU A 88 -12.28 14.73 -3.97
CA GLU A 88 -12.62 16.09 -4.37
C GLU A 88 -13.72 16.13 -5.44
N SER A 89 -13.63 15.28 -6.46
CA SER A 89 -14.65 15.15 -7.52
C SER A 89 -16.01 14.77 -6.91
N PHE A 90 -16.03 13.75 -6.05
CA PHE A 90 -17.26 13.33 -5.39
C PHE A 90 -17.81 14.39 -4.43
N ARG A 91 -16.95 15.19 -3.79
CA ARG A 91 -17.38 16.31 -2.97
C ARG A 91 -18.08 17.39 -3.80
N GLN A 92 -17.55 17.71 -4.98
CA GLN A 92 -18.19 18.64 -5.92
C GLN A 92 -19.54 18.10 -6.39
N ASP A 93 -19.60 16.81 -6.70
CA ASP A 93 -20.85 16.12 -7.06
C ASP A 93 -21.88 16.22 -5.93
N LEU A 94 -21.43 15.92 -4.71
CA LEU A 94 -22.27 15.97 -3.53
C LEU A 94 -22.85 17.37 -3.32
N GLN A 95 -22.01 18.41 -3.41
CA GLN A 95 -22.44 19.81 -3.30
C GLN A 95 -23.43 20.19 -4.42
N GLN A 96 -23.21 19.73 -5.64
CA GLN A 96 -24.14 19.96 -6.75
C GLN A 96 -25.48 19.24 -6.50
N TRP A 97 -25.43 18.01 -6.01
CA TRP A 97 -26.62 17.22 -5.70
C TRP A 97 -27.41 17.80 -4.52
N THR A 98 -26.77 18.55 -3.61
CA THR A 98 -27.40 19.16 -2.43
C THR A 98 -27.68 20.67 -2.57
N ARG A 99 -27.21 21.34 -3.64
CA ARG A 99 -27.27 22.81 -3.84
C ARG A 99 -28.61 23.53 -3.62
N HIS A 100 -29.75 22.82 -3.63
CA HIS A 100 -31.09 23.42 -3.47
C HIS A 100 -31.77 23.06 -2.14
N SER A 101 -31.04 22.49 -1.17
CA SER A 101 -31.55 22.27 0.18
C SER A 101 -31.58 23.59 0.95
N GLY A 102 -32.67 24.36 0.82
CA GLY A 102 -32.94 25.54 1.64
C GLY A 102 -33.32 25.15 3.07
N ASP A 103 -32.92 25.97 4.04
CA ASP A 103 -33.32 25.93 5.45
C ASP A 103 -33.27 24.56 6.13
N GLY A 104 -32.05 24.02 6.24
CA GLY A 104 -31.67 23.08 7.28
C GLY A 104 -32.35 21.70 7.28
N ASN A 105 -33.33 21.46 6.41
CA ASN A 105 -34.11 20.23 6.47
C ASN A 105 -34.84 19.90 5.16
N LEU A 106 -34.10 19.65 4.06
CA LEU A 106 -34.58 18.92 2.87
C LEU A 106 -33.38 18.18 2.24
N SER A 107 -33.01 17.02 2.79
CA SER A 107 -33.51 15.69 2.39
C SER A 107 -32.84 15.20 1.09
N TRP A 108 -31.74 14.44 1.23
CA TRP A 108 -31.24 13.51 0.18
C TRP A 108 -32.41 12.71 -0.42
N ARG A 109 -33.45 12.45 0.42
CA ARG A 109 -34.72 11.80 0.13
C ARG A 109 -35.61 12.53 -0.90
N ASP A 110 -35.66 13.85 -0.92
CA ASP A 110 -36.51 14.61 -1.86
C ASP A 110 -35.97 14.52 -3.29
N ARG A 111 -34.71 14.09 -3.42
CA ARG A 111 -34.05 13.73 -4.67
C ARG A 111 -33.70 12.25 -4.76
N ALA A 112 -34.19 11.40 -3.85
CA ALA A 112 -33.83 9.98 -3.75
C ALA A 112 -34.52 9.06 -4.79
N ASN A 113 -34.88 9.61 -5.95
CA ASN A 113 -34.55 8.87 -7.16
C ASN A 113 -33.07 9.12 -7.44
N VAL A 114 -32.22 8.46 -6.65
CA VAL A 114 -30.78 8.36 -6.92
C VAL A 114 -30.68 7.64 -8.26
N GLY A 115 -30.62 8.41 -9.35
CA GLY A 115 -30.50 7.86 -10.69
C GLY A 115 -29.34 6.88 -10.74
N PHE A 116 -29.44 5.89 -11.62
CA PHE A 116 -28.44 4.82 -11.79
C PHE A 116 -27.00 5.35 -11.75
N PHE A 117 -26.73 6.46 -12.43
CA PHE A 117 -25.41 7.12 -12.47
C PHE A 117 -24.91 7.60 -11.10
N LYS A 118 -25.75 8.18 -10.24
CA LYS A 118 -25.33 8.65 -8.91
C LYS A 118 -24.97 7.48 -7.99
N GLN A 119 -25.77 6.42 -8.02
CA GLN A 119 -25.50 5.21 -7.25
C GLN A 119 -24.20 4.55 -7.72
N GLU A 120 -23.97 4.56 -9.03
CA GLU A 120 -22.74 4.07 -9.62
C GLU A 120 -21.52 4.88 -9.17
N ARG A 121 -21.59 6.22 -9.20
CA ARG A 121 -20.50 7.10 -8.72
C ARG A 121 -20.15 6.86 -7.25
N ILE A 122 -21.16 6.66 -6.39
CA ILE A 122 -20.94 6.31 -4.96
C ILE A 122 -20.19 4.98 -4.84
N ASN A 123 -20.58 3.97 -5.64
CA ASN A 123 -19.94 2.66 -5.63
C ASN A 123 -18.49 2.71 -6.16
N LEU A 124 -18.24 3.45 -7.24
CA LEU A 124 -16.90 3.65 -7.80
C LEU A 124 -15.99 4.34 -6.79
N LEU A 125 -16.47 5.39 -6.11
CA LEU A 125 -15.70 6.04 -5.04
C LEU A 125 -15.37 5.05 -3.92
N SER A 126 -16.36 4.31 -3.40
CA SER A 126 -16.13 3.30 -2.35
C SER A 126 -15.05 2.29 -2.76
N GLN A 127 -15.10 1.79 -3.99
CA GLN A 127 -14.06 0.89 -4.52
C GLN A 127 -12.69 1.55 -4.59
N GLN A 128 -12.59 2.78 -5.11
CA GLN A 128 -11.35 3.53 -5.17
C GLN A 128 -10.75 3.77 -3.77
N LEU A 129 -11.57 4.15 -2.80
CA LEU A 129 -11.15 4.36 -1.40
C LEU A 129 -10.62 3.08 -0.77
N ARG A 130 -11.32 1.95 -0.95
CA ARG A 130 -10.85 0.64 -0.44
C ARG A 130 -9.55 0.20 -1.05
N ASN A 131 -9.37 0.41 -2.36
CA ASN A 131 -8.13 0.11 -3.05
C ASN A 131 -6.99 1.01 -2.57
N CYS A 132 -7.23 2.32 -2.44
CA CYS A 132 -6.26 3.26 -1.87
C CYS A 132 -5.85 2.83 -0.46
N LYS A 133 -6.82 2.57 0.43
CA LYS A 133 -6.57 2.10 1.79
C LYS A 133 -5.68 0.86 1.78
N ALA A 134 -6.08 -0.19 1.06
CA ALA A 134 -5.35 -1.46 1.06
C ALA A 134 -3.89 -1.26 0.64
N THR A 135 -3.65 -0.53 -0.45
CA THR A 135 -2.32 -0.29 -1.00
C THR A 135 -1.45 0.57 -0.11
N VAL A 136 -2.03 1.64 0.46
CA VAL A 136 -1.33 2.50 1.41
C VAL A 136 -0.99 1.73 2.68
N SER A 137 -1.94 0.97 3.25
CA SER A 137 -1.68 0.14 4.43
C SER A 137 -0.58 -0.89 4.19
N MET A 138 -0.61 -1.59 3.05
CA MET A 138 0.46 -2.54 2.67
C MET A 138 1.82 -1.84 2.53
N THR A 139 1.86 -0.64 1.94
CA THR A 139 3.08 0.15 1.84
C THR A 139 3.64 0.50 3.22
N VAL A 140 2.79 0.93 4.15
CA VAL A 140 3.16 1.23 5.54
C VAL A 140 3.65 -0.02 6.28
N SER A 141 2.95 -1.15 6.13
CA SER A 141 3.35 -2.44 6.72
C SER A 141 4.75 -2.84 6.27
N ILE A 142 5.03 -2.81 4.96
CA ILE A 142 6.34 -3.19 4.42
C ILE A 142 7.43 -2.20 4.81
N ALA A 143 7.14 -0.89 4.84
CA ALA A 143 8.08 0.11 5.34
C ALA A 143 8.44 -0.12 6.82
N THR A 144 7.44 -0.41 7.65
CA THR A 144 7.61 -0.70 9.08
C THR A 144 8.43 -1.96 9.27
N LEU A 145 8.12 -3.01 8.51
CA LEU A 145 8.88 -4.26 8.47
C LEU A 145 10.36 -4.00 8.10
N HIS A 146 10.60 -3.24 7.04
CA HIS A 146 11.96 -2.91 6.59
C HIS A 146 12.76 -2.18 7.68
N SER A 147 12.10 -1.26 8.40
CA SER A 147 12.68 -0.62 9.58
C SER A 147 13.01 -1.65 10.68
N SER A 148 12.10 -2.55 11.03
CA SER A 148 12.32 -3.57 12.07
C SER A 148 13.49 -4.51 11.75
N ILE A 149 13.62 -4.95 10.48
CA ILE A 149 14.74 -5.78 10.03
C ILE A 149 16.07 -5.02 10.18
N ARG A 150 16.10 -3.74 9.78
CA ARG A 150 17.31 -2.90 9.84
C ARG A 150 17.80 -2.69 11.28
N HIS A 151 16.88 -2.59 12.24
CA HIS A 151 17.19 -2.42 13.66
C HIS A 151 17.46 -3.75 14.39
N GLY A 152 17.60 -4.88 13.66
CA GLY A 152 18.07 -6.15 14.21
C GLY A 152 17.01 -6.99 14.93
N HIS A 153 15.73 -6.64 14.81
CA HIS A 153 14.62 -7.37 15.42
C HIS A 153 14.04 -8.44 14.48
N THR A 154 14.86 -9.35 13.96
CA THR A 154 14.35 -10.46 13.13
C THR A 154 13.83 -11.58 14.03
N THR A 155 12.54 -11.54 14.37
CA THR A 155 11.84 -12.63 15.07
C THR A 155 11.14 -13.56 14.09
N GLU A 156 10.81 -14.78 14.51
CA GLU A 156 9.99 -15.71 13.72
C GLU A 156 8.60 -15.13 13.42
N ASP A 157 8.02 -14.40 14.39
CA ASP A 157 6.78 -13.63 14.21
C ASP A 157 6.88 -12.63 13.06
N LEU A 158 8.03 -11.99 12.88
CA LEU A 158 8.25 -11.06 11.78
C LEU A 158 8.22 -11.78 10.43
N ARG A 159 8.82 -12.98 10.35
CA ARG A 159 8.83 -13.82 9.15
C ARG A 159 7.43 -14.30 8.79
N ASP A 160 6.64 -14.71 9.77
CA ASP A 160 5.26 -15.14 9.56
C ASP A 160 4.37 -13.97 9.09
N ASN A 161 4.57 -12.79 9.67
CA ASN A 161 3.91 -11.57 9.21
C ASN A 161 4.26 -11.25 7.76
N ILE A 162 5.52 -11.44 7.33
CA ILE A 162 5.93 -11.24 5.94
C ILE A 162 5.19 -12.19 5.00
N LEU A 163 5.17 -13.49 5.31
CA LEU A 163 4.48 -14.48 4.47
C LEU A 163 2.97 -14.19 4.39
N LYS A 164 2.38 -13.69 5.47
CA LYS A 164 0.98 -13.25 5.50
C LYS A 164 0.75 -12.03 4.61
N GLU A 165 1.60 -11.01 4.70
CA GLU A 165 1.54 -9.81 3.86
C GLU A 165 1.75 -10.15 2.39
N ASP A 166 2.72 -11.02 2.05
CA ASP A 166 2.96 -11.51 0.68
C ASP A 166 1.72 -12.18 0.08
N LYS A 167 1.07 -13.08 0.85
CA LYS A 167 -0.19 -13.72 0.42
C LYS A 167 -1.31 -12.69 0.27
N GLY A 168 -1.40 -11.73 1.20
CA GLY A 168 -2.36 -10.63 1.15
C GLY A 168 -2.20 -9.77 -0.10
N MET A 169 -0.96 -9.40 -0.44
CA MET A 169 -0.64 -8.62 -1.63
C MET A 169 -0.95 -9.38 -2.92
N ALA A 170 -0.60 -10.68 -2.99
CA ALA A 170 -0.93 -11.51 -4.15
C ALA A 170 -2.45 -11.64 -4.37
N ALA A 171 -3.22 -11.84 -3.30
CA ALA A 171 -4.67 -11.85 -3.36
C ALA A 171 -5.24 -10.48 -3.79
N ALA A 172 -4.65 -9.39 -3.31
CA ALA A 172 -5.03 -8.04 -3.71
C ALA A 172 -4.74 -7.78 -5.20
N ILE A 173 -3.61 -8.24 -5.76
CA ILE A 173 -3.30 -8.15 -7.19
C ILE A 173 -4.38 -8.88 -8.01
N ALA A 174 -4.68 -10.13 -7.67
CA ALA A 174 -5.70 -10.91 -8.37
C ALA A 174 -7.07 -10.22 -8.33
N ALA A 175 -7.45 -9.66 -7.17
CA ALA A 175 -8.67 -8.87 -7.05
C ALA A 175 -8.68 -7.61 -7.92
N ARG A 176 -7.51 -6.99 -8.15
CA ARG A 176 -7.39 -5.75 -8.94
C ARG A 176 -7.51 -6.08 -10.42
N ASP A 177 -6.95 -7.21 -10.84
CA ASP A 177 -7.07 -7.71 -12.21
C ASP A 177 -8.53 -7.97 -12.58
N VAL A 178 -9.30 -8.58 -11.67
CA VAL A 178 -10.75 -8.76 -11.85
C VAL A 178 -11.46 -7.41 -12.00
N GLN A 179 -11.18 -6.43 -11.14
CA GLN A 179 -11.80 -5.10 -11.20
C GLN A 179 -11.42 -4.33 -12.47
N ILE A 180 -10.17 -4.43 -12.92
CA ILE A 180 -9.72 -3.82 -14.19
C ILE A 180 -10.54 -4.40 -15.35
N MET A 181 -10.69 -5.72 -15.42
CA MET A 181 -11.48 -6.38 -16.47
C MET A 181 -12.94 -5.95 -16.44
N GLU A 182 -13.56 -5.89 -15.26
CA GLU A 182 -14.95 -5.45 -15.07
C GLU A 182 -15.16 -4.01 -15.55
N LEU A 183 -14.30 -3.08 -15.15
CA LEU A 183 -14.40 -1.67 -15.54
C LEU A 183 -14.10 -1.46 -17.04
N GLN A 184 -13.17 -2.22 -17.62
CA GLN A 184 -12.93 -2.21 -19.06
C GLN A 184 -14.12 -2.74 -19.85
N HIS A 185 -14.80 -3.77 -19.33
CA HIS A 185 -16.04 -4.26 -19.92
C HIS A 185 -17.13 -3.19 -19.87
N ARG A 186 -17.34 -2.58 -18.70
CA ARG A 186 -18.33 -1.51 -18.51
C ARG A 186 -18.07 -0.28 -19.38
N THR A 187 -16.80 0.10 -19.55
CA THR A 187 -16.40 1.18 -20.46
C THR A 187 -16.87 0.89 -21.89
N ARG A 188 -16.72 -0.35 -22.36
CA ARG A 188 -17.18 -0.77 -23.69
C ARG A 188 -18.70 -0.73 -23.81
N GLU A 189 -19.42 -1.23 -22.82
CA GLU A 189 -20.88 -1.20 -22.81
C GLU A 189 -21.43 0.23 -22.88
N LEU A 190 -20.86 1.13 -22.06
CA LEU A 190 -21.26 2.53 -22.05
C LEU A 190 -20.97 3.20 -23.40
N LEU A 191 -19.84 2.93 -24.05
CA LEU A 191 -19.52 3.49 -25.37
C LEU A 191 -20.49 3.05 -26.47
N VAL A 192 -21.01 1.82 -26.40
CA VAL A 192 -21.95 1.26 -27.38
C VAL A 192 -23.39 1.72 -27.14
N ALA A 193 -23.75 2.05 -25.90
CA ALA A 193 -25.10 2.49 -25.57
C ALA A 193 -25.45 3.85 -26.19
N ASP A 194 -26.46 3.86 -27.07
CA ASP A 194 -27.01 5.10 -27.64
C ASP A 194 -27.71 5.89 -26.55
N THR A 195 -27.24 7.11 -26.29
CA THR A 195 -27.67 7.90 -25.12
C THR A 195 -28.39 9.15 -25.60
N PRO A 196 -29.62 9.42 -25.11
CA PRO A 196 -30.31 10.68 -25.40
C PRO A 196 -29.42 11.88 -25.03
N SER A 197 -29.46 12.95 -25.81
CA SER A 197 -28.54 14.09 -25.67
C SER A 197 -28.51 14.71 -24.26
N ASP A 198 -29.62 14.67 -23.51
CA ASP A 198 -29.71 15.18 -22.13
C ASP A 198 -28.98 14.30 -21.08
N LEU A 199 -28.77 13.00 -21.35
CA LEU A 199 -28.04 12.08 -20.46
C LEU A 199 -26.56 11.90 -20.86
N GLY A 200 -26.14 12.53 -21.96
CA GLY A 200 -24.78 12.43 -22.48
C GLY A 200 -23.72 13.01 -21.52
N ARG A 201 -24.07 14.06 -20.75
CA ARG A 201 -23.16 14.66 -19.77
C ARG A 201 -22.86 13.71 -18.60
N ASP A 202 -23.89 13.13 -17.99
CA ASP A 202 -23.74 12.20 -16.86
C ASP A 202 -22.95 10.95 -17.26
N LYS A 203 -23.18 10.46 -18.48
CA LYS A 203 -22.39 9.35 -19.06
C LYS A 203 -20.93 9.72 -19.26
N ALA A 204 -20.63 10.91 -19.79
CA ALA A 204 -19.26 11.37 -20.01
C ALA A 204 -18.50 11.53 -18.68
N GLU A 205 -19.15 12.10 -17.66
CA GLU A 205 -18.58 12.23 -16.32
C GLU A 205 -18.32 10.86 -15.68
N LEU A 206 -19.25 9.91 -15.82
CA LEU A 206 -19.07 8.55 -15.34
C LEU A 206 -17.89 7.84 -16.03
N LEU A 207 -17.75 7.99 -17.35
CA LEU A 207 -16.63 7.43 -18.11
C LEU A 207 -15.29 8.01 -17.65
N ASP A 208 -15.22 9.32 -17.37
CA ASP A 208 -14.03 9.94 -16.80
C ASP A 208 -13.68 9.33 -15.43
N GLN A 209 -14.68 9.14 -14.56
CA GLN A 209 -14.45 8.48 -13.26
C GLN A 209 -13.96 7.03 -13.39
N ILE A 210 -14.51 6.26 -14.33
CA ILE A 210 -14.07 4.88 -14.60
C ILE A 210 -12.61 4.87 -15.09
N ASN A 211 -12.23 5.78 -15.99
CA ASN A 211 -10.85 5.89 -16.47
C ASN A 211 -9.86 6.28 -15.36
N GLN A 212 -10.29 7.18 -14.46
CA GLN A 212 -9.52 7.51 -13.26
C GLN A 212 -9.34 6.27 -12.36
N GLN A 213 -10.40 5.46 -12.19
CA GLN A 213 -10.33 4.22 -11.41
C GLN A 213 -9.37 3.19 -12.03
N LEU A 214 -9.42 3.01 -13.35
CA LEU A 214 -8.50 2.12 -14.07
C LEU A 214 -7.04 2.56 -13.87
N THR A 215 -6.78 3.86 -13.95
CA THR A 215 -5.45 4.42 -13.67
C THR A 215 -5.01 4.15 -12.23
N ALA A 216 -5.90 4.35 -11.25
CA ALA A 216 -5.62 4.06 -9.84
C ALA A 216 -5.32 2.57 -9.60
N LEU A 217 -6.10 1.69 -10.21
CA LEU A 217 -5.95 0.24 -10.10
C LEU A 217 -4.62 -0.24 -10.71
N ALA A 218 -4.26 0.26 -11.89
CA ALA A 218 -2.98 -0.07 -12.51
C ALA A 218 -1.79 0.40 -11.66
N ALA A 219 -1.85 1.63 -11.15
CA ALA A 219 -0.83 2.17 -10.24
C ALA A 219 -0.71 1.33 -8.95
N SER A 220 -1.86 1.03 -8.34
CA SER A 220 -1.96 0.21 -7.14
C SER A 220 -1.39 -1.20 -7.37
N ARG A 221 -1.73 -1.85 -8.48
CA ARG A 221 -1.21 -3.17 -8.83
C ARG A 221 0.32 -3.15 -8.89
N LYS A 222 0.89 -2.14 -9.56
CA LYS A 222 2.33 -1.97 -9.70
C LYS A 222 3.03 -1.76 -8.34
N VAL A 223 2.42 -1.00 -7.43
CA VAL A 223 2.90 -0.87 -6.05
C VAL A 223 2.97 -2.23 -5.38
N LEU A 224 1.90 -3.03 -5.46
CA LEU A 224 1.86 -4.35 -4.81
C LEU A 224 2.90 -5.32 -5.39
N GLU A 225 3.11 -5.31 -6.70
CA GLU A 225 4.17 -6.10 -7.35
C GLU A 225 5.57 -5.68 -6.84
N GLY A 226 5.82 -4.37 -6.77
CA GLY A 226 7.05 -3.82 -6.20
C GLY A 226 7.25 -4.19 -4.72
N LEU A 227 6.19 -4.11 -3.91
CA LEU A 227 6.23 -4.45 -2.49
C LEU A 227 6.52 -5.95 -2.27
N ILE A 228 5.92 -6.85 -3.05
CA ILE A 228 6.24 -8.28 -3.01
C ILE A 228 7.72 -8.50 -3.35
N SER A 229 8.23 -7.81 -4.37
CA SER A 229 9.64 -7.90 -4.75
C SER A 229 10.56 -7.46 -3.59
N LYS A 230 10.27 -6.31 -2.95
CA LYS A 230 11.05 -5.77 -1.83
C LYS A 230 10.99 -6.61 -0.56
N SER A 231 9.80 -7.12 -0.23
CA SER A 231 9.58 -8.07 0.86
C SER A 231 10.48 -9.31 0.73
N ARG A 232 10.62 -9.84 -0.49
CA ARG A 232 11.42 -11.04 -0.80
C ARG A 232 12.93 -10.78 -0.83
N GLU A 233 13.37 -9.62 -1.32
CA GLU A 233 14.78 -9.25 -1.33
C GLU A 233 15.41 -9.27 0.07
N ARG A 234 14.66 -8.87 1.11
CA ARG A 234 15.19 -8.77 2.48
C ARG A 234 14.90 -9.96 3.39
N THR A 235 13.97 -10.85 3.03
CA THR A 235 13.76 -12.13 3.72
C THR A 235 14.81 -13.19 3.38
N LEU A 236 15.52 -13.02 2.27
CA LEU A 236 16.71 -13.80 1.95
C LEU A 236 17.90 -13.31 2.79
N VAL A 237 17.85 -13.59 4.10
CA VAL A 237 18.97 -13.34 5.00
C VAL A 237 20.16 -14.21 4.57
N LYS A 238 21.10 -13.61 3.86
CA LYS A 238 22.43 -14.18 3.65
C LYS A 238 23.21 -14.00 4.96
N VAL A 239 23.27 -15.05 5.77
CA VAL A 239 24.11 -15.04 6.98
C VAL A 239 25.58 -15.08 6.53
N THR A 240 26.22 -13.91 6.50
CA THR A 240 27.67 -13.77 6.35
C THR A 240 28.24 -13.17 7.64
N ASN A 241 29.50 -13.50 7.98
CA ASN A 241 30.19 -13.12 9.22
C ASN A 241 29.68 -13.76 10.53
N VAL A 242 29.48 -15.09 10.54
CA VAL A 242 29.43 -15.83 11.81
C VAL A 242 30.83 -15.86 12.42
N ARG A 243 31.06 -15.06 13.47
CA ARG A 243 32.30 -15.14 14.27
C ARG A 243 32.14 -16.22 15.32
N MET A 244 32.90 -17.29 15.20
CA MET A 244 32.88 -18.39 16.16
C MET A 244 33.87 -18.17 17.29
N SER A 245 33.42 -18.37 18.52
CA SER A 245 34.30 -18.53 19.68
C SER A 245 35.00 -19.89 19.63
N GLU A 246 36.21 -19.99 20.18
CA GLU A 246 36.98 -21.23 20.24
C GLU A 246 36.17 -22.33 20.96
N GLY A 247 35.81 -23.40 20.25
CA GLY A 247 34.92 -24.47 20.74
C GLY A 247 33.47 -24.43 20.24
N GLY A 248 33.06 -23.38 19.52
CA GLY A 248 31.76 -23.36 18.85
C GLY A 248 31.69 -24.38 17.72
N ARG A 249 30.55 -25.07 17.56
CA ARG A 249 30.27 -25.95 16.42
C ARG A 249 29.35 -25.25 15.42
N VAL A 250 29.77 -25.09 14.16
CA VAL A 250 28.83 -24.76 13.06
C VAL A 250 28.17 -26.06 12.66
N VAL A 251 26.86 -26.13 12.80
CA VAL A 251 26.08 -27.17 12.12
C VAL A 251 25.82 -26.65 10.71
N ALA A 252 26.66 -27.05 9.76
CA ALA A 252 26.36 -26.87 8.34
C ALA A 252 25.39 -27.98 7.94
N GLY A 253 24.13 -27.63 7.74
CA GLY A 253 23.09 -28.56 7.31
C GLY A 253 22.04 -27.84 6.47
N LEU A 254 21.50 -28.56 5.49
CA LEU A 254 20.23 -28.20 4.87
C LEU A 254 19.17 -28.29 5.96
N VAL A 255 18.76 -27.15 6.52
CA VAL A 255 17.55 -27.11 7.34
C VAL A 255 16.39 -27.31 6.39
N ASN A 256 15.92 -28.56 6.31
CA ASN A 256 14.70 -28.91 5.61
C ASN A 256 13.52 -28.41 6.44
N THR A 257 13.16 -27.13 6.28
CA THR A 257 11.81 -26.69 6.64
C THR A 257 10.88 -27.30 5.59
N GLN A 258 9.92 -28.12 6.01
CA GLN A 258 8.90 -28.69 5.12
C GLN A 258 8.23 -27.56 4.29
N GLY A 259 8.69 -27.38 3.04
CA GLY A 259 8.30 -26.24 2.22
C GLY A 259 9.36 -25.75 1.24
N ASN A 260 9.97 -26.66 0.48
CA ASN A 260 10.62 -26.50 -0.82
C ASN A 260 11.32 -25.16 -1.21
N THR A 261 12.37 -24.75 -0.48
CA THR A 261 13.50 -24.00 -1.10
C THR A 261 14.82 -24.30 -0.38
N PRO A 262 15.90 -24.71 -1.08
CA PRO A 262 17.20 -24.95 -0.46
C PRO A 262 17.92 -23.64 -0.14
N MET A 263 18.41 -23.51 1.10
CA MET A 263 19.28 -22.40 1.54
C MET A 263 20.73 -22.68 1.08
N HIS A 264 21.35 -21.72 0.37
CA HIS A 264 22.69 -21.87 -0.21
C HIS A 264 23.72 -21.03 0.56
N ILE A 265 24.75 -21.68 1.13
CA ILE A 265 25.88 -21.01 1.79
C ILE A 265 27.04 -20.98 0.80
N SER A 266 27.47 -19.78 0.38
CA SER A 266 28.41 -19.62 -0.76
C SER A 266 29.89 -19.47 -0.38
N SER A 267 30.25 -19.23 0.90
CA SER A 267 31.65 -19.25 1.34
C SER A 267 31.78 -19.26 2.86
N LEU A 268 32.82 -19.96 3.34
CA LEU A 268 33.23 -20.06 4.74
C LEU A 268 34.73 -19.74 4.79
N THR A 269 35.12 -18.73 5.56
CA THR A 269 36.53 -18.37 5.75
C THR A 269 36.93 -18.64 7.20
N LEU A 270 37.74 -19.67 7.43
CA LEU A 270 38.35 -19.94 8.74
C LEU A 270 39.67 -19.18 8.85
N SER A 271 39.79 -18.29 9.84
CA SER A 271 41.08 -17.75 10.27
C SER A 271 41.50 -18.46 11.56
N LYS A 272 42.65 -19.13 11.54
CA LYS A 272 43.20 -19.87 12.69
C LYS A 272 44.26 -18.99 13.36
N GLN A 273 43.98 -18.48 14.57
CA GLN A 273 45.03 -17.92 15.42
C GLN A 273 45.84 -19.07 16.03
N HIS A 274 47.16 -19.06 15.86
CA HIS A 274 48.08 -19.99 16.53
C HIS A 274 48.40 -19.47 17.93
N PRO A 275 48.17 -20.25 19.01
CA PRO A 275 48.79 -20.00 20.29
C PRO A 275 50.24 -20.53 20.26
N ALA A 276 51.20 -19.68 20.61
CA ALA A 276 52.60 -20.05 20.79
C ALA A 276 52.71 -21.08 21.94
N GLY A 277 53.08 -22.32 21.59
CA GLY A 277 53.25 -23.41 22.53
C GLY A 277 54.55 -23.29 23.32
N ASN A 278 54.44 -23.25 24.65
CA ASN A 278 55.53 -23.57 25.56
C ASN A 278 55.65 -25.09 25.67
N ALA A 279 56.81 -25.65 25.28
CA ALA A 279 57.18 -27.02 25.56
C ALA A 279 58.59 -27.04 26.18
N SER A 280 58.65 -27.43 27.46
CA SER A 280 59.81 -28.06 28.08
C SER A 280 59.60 -29.59 27.97
N PRO A 281 60.63 -30.45 27.79
CA PRO A 281 61.30 -31.02 28.97
C PRO A 281 62.75 -31.52 28.76
N GLY A 282 63.44 -31.83 29.87
CA GLY A 282 64.31 -33.01 29.95
C GLY A 282 65.81 -32.81 30.19
N SER A 283 66.25 -32.94 31.46
CA SER A 283 67.62 -33.30 31.83
C SER A 283 68.02 -34.67 31.27
N PRO A 284 69.33 -34.89 31.07
CA PRO A 284 70.00 -35.99 31.75
C PRO A 284 71.32 -35.61 32.43
N ARG A 285 71.65 -36.41 33.45
CA ARG A 285 72.88 -36.43 34.27
C ARG A 285 74.19 -36.38 33.46
N ALA A 286 75.15 -35.61 33.98
CA ALA A 286 76.45 -36.10 34.44
C ALA A 286 76.89 -35.24 35.63
#